data_AF-A0A965TSF8-F1
#
_entry.id   AF-A0A965TSF8-F1
#
_cell.length_a   1.000
_cell.length_b   1.000
_cell.length_c   1.000
_cell.angle_alpha   90.00
_cell.angle_beta   90.00
_cell.angle_gamma   90.00
#
_symmetry.space_group_name_H-M   'P 1'
#
loop_
_entity.id
_entity.type
_entity.pdbx_description
1 polymer ?
#
loop_
_entity_poly.entity_id
_entity_poly.type
_entity_poly.pdbx_seq_one_letter_code
_entity_poly.pdbx_strand_id
1 'polypeptide(L)'
;MIGPAHISSSESHRFQQQPSRLAQSRGKIAARFPHPAEAIELDQPDEISHLIELVQETRTIAEAINLAKHLPARAVQLIFPALAQPTSAELPAKTIDRLLIILRERSCPSLYPKAWVLWQQHFPNPLLSKALTVLCGILAIKQASSKPPVHAHLPLITSFVEIHGPSTSRRLIANLAQKQSSLKEVMASCAIDPAWPFGRSVLTEACLAGTAPLFSETIDHLETIFQTASAENRARIMRHFLELEGLPETVQQRAHVVFYRTCGAPGSAAPVWQILGNRERKAFASWVARAKIGSHCLAQPEKAHFYLRYADWIRRVEAWDEYTLLIYFDAFVIADDNRYPDQALLYFGSEPNPHPGGLANPDRTLSPASPAIAHRRMESAIQQGDLTGIIQLLFDPEALKQAGVLLDYALQSKMGRRPFFGK
;
A
#
# COMPACT_ATOMS: atom_id res chain seq x y z
N MET A 1 17.92 53.81 -56.71
CA MET A 1 16.88 54.51 -55.91
C MET A 1 16.35 53.53 -54.88
N ILE A 2 16.45 53.88 -53.59
CA ILE A 2 15.78 53.29 -52.40
C ILE A 2 16.11 51.79 -52.18
N GLY A 3 17.07 51.37 -51.36
CA GLY A 3 17.22 51.61 -49.92
C GLY A 3 16.62 50.42 -49.12
N PRO A 4 17.41 49.48 -48.58
CA PRO A 4 16.88 48.41 -47.74
C PRO A 4 16.61 48.96 -46.33
N ALA A 5 15.34 48.91 -45.91
CA ALA A 5 14.91 49.36 -44.60
C ALA A 5 15.37 48.37 -43.52
N HIS A 6 16.34 48.82 -42.73
CA HIS A 6 16.61 48.32 -41.38
C HIS A 6 15.36 48.53 -40.51
N ILE A 7 14.78 47.43 -40.01
CA ILE A 7 13.84 47.50 -38.88
C ILE A 7 14.67 47.40 -37.60
N SER A 8 14.58 48.47 -36.82
CA SER A 8 15.28 48.69 -35.57
C SER A 8 14.75 47.83 -34.43
N SER A 9 15.70 47.40 -33.60
CA SER A 9 15.51 47.04 -32.21
C SER A 9 14.73 48.11 -31.44
N SER A 10 13.61 47.73 -30.81
CA SER A 10 13.05 48.48 -29.68
C SER A 10 12.28 47.55 -28.72
N GLU A 11 12.78 47.51 -27.49
CA GLU A 11 12.01 47.36 -26.24
C GLU A 11 11.54 45.96 -25.83
N SER A 12 12.52 45.19 -25.38
CA SER A 12 12.38 44.16 -24.34
C SER A 12 11.88 44.78 -23.02
N HIS A 13 10.57 45.02 -22.90
CA HIS A 13 9.95 45.28 -21.60
C HIS A 13 9.85 43.97 -20.80
N ARG A 14 10.79 43.83 -19.85
CA ARG A 14 10.73 42.88 -18.73
C ARG A 14 9.40 43.02 -18.00
N PHE A 15 8.44 42.14 -18.29
CA PHE A 15 7.40 41.81 -17.30
C PHE A 15 8.06 40.99 -16.19
N GLN A 16 8.67 41.68 -15.22
CA GLN A 16 8.83 41.12 -13.88
C GLN A 16 7.42 40.89 -13.36
N GLN A 17 6.91 39.67 -13.52
CA GLN A 17 5.68 39.24 -12.86
C GLN A 17 5.92 39.37 -11.36
N GLN A 18 5.40 40.46 -10.78
CA GLN A 18 5.30 40.56 -9.33
C GLN A 18 4.49 39.35 -8.86
N PRO A 19 5.04 38.50 -7.98
CA PRO A 19 4.29 37.36 -7.47
C PRO A 19 3.01 37.89 -6.85
N SER A 20 1.88 37.27 -7.20
CA SER A 20 0.56 37.68 -6.74
C SER A 20 0.57 37.88 -5.22
N ARG A 21 -0.26 38.79 -4.68
CA ARG A 21 -0.34 39.00 -3.22
C ARG A 21 -0.56 37.70 -2.43
N LEU A 22 -1.20 36.70 -3.04
CA LEU A 22 -1.36 35.34 -2.53
C LEU A 22 -0.07 34.50 -2.58
N ALA A 23 0.76 34.62 -3.61
CA ALA A 23 2.08 33.99 -3.68
C ALA A 23 3.06 34.64 -2.69
N GLN A 24 3.02 35.96 -2.51
CA GLN A 24 3.81 36.66 -1.50
C GLN A 24 3.33 36.33 -0.08
N SER A 25 2.03 36.21 0.16
CA SER A 25 1.51 35.79 1.47
C SER A 25 1.83 34.33 1.76
N ARG A 26 1.71 33.42 0.77
CA ARG A 26 2.19 32.03 0.89
C ARG A 26 3.70 31.97 1.14
N GLY A 27 4.50 32.79 0.46
CA GLY A 27 5.95 32.89 0.73
C GLY A 27 6.27 33.39 2.14
N LYS A 28 5.50 34.36 2.66
CA LYS A 28 5.65 34.85 4.04
C LYS A 28 5.15 33.85 5.10
N ILE A 29 4.11 33.07 4.78
CA ILE A 29 3.58 32.00 5.64
C ILE A 29 4.55 30.81 5.63
N ALA A 30 5.04 30.38 4.47
CA ALA A 30 6.06 29.35 4.33
C ALA A 30 7.38 29.77 5.00
N ALA A 31 7.76 31.05 4.95
CA ALA A 31 8.90 31.54 5.72
C ALA A 31 8.68 31.52 7.25
N ARG A 32 7.43 31.61 7.72
CA ARG A 32 7.07 31.52 9.16
C ARG A 32 6.82 30.09 9.63
N PHE A 33 6.38 29.22 8.73
CA PHE A 33 6.02 27.83 8.95
C PHE A 33 6.52 27.02 7.75
N PRO A 34 7.85 26.84 7.62
CA PRO A 34 8.41 26.09 6.50
C PRO A 34 7.82 24.69 6.49
N HIS A 35 7.62 24.14 5.30
CA HIS A 35 7.32 22.72 5.23
C HIS A 35 8.44 21.97 5.96
N PRO A 36 8.13 20.92 6.72
CA PRO A 36 9.12 20.32 7.62
C PRO A 36 10.39 19.85 6.86
N ALA A 37 10.26 19.47 5.59
CA ALA A 37 11.36 19.13 4.70
C ALA A 37 12.26 20.32 4.25
N GLU A 38 11.74 21.55 4.24
CA GLU A 38 12.46 22.78 3.82
C GLU A 38 13.29 23.39 4.97
N ALA A 39 13.08 22.96 6.21
CA ALA A 39 13.68 23.54 7.41
C ALA A 39 15.04 22.91 7.81
N ILE A 40 15.64 22.10 6.94
CA ILE A 40 16.71 21.18 7.31
C ILE A 40 17.93 21.38 6.42
N GLU A 41 18.71 22.40 6.76
CA GLU A 41 20.14 22.37 6.52
C GLU A 41 20.75 21.56 7.69
N LEU A 42 21.12 20.30 7.42
CA LEU A 42 21.64 19.36 8.42
C LEU A 42 23.18 19.24 8.44
N ASP A 43 23.87 19.88 7.51
CA ASP A 43 25.33 19.75 7.38
C ASP A 43 26.05 20.86 8.14
N GLN A 44 26.03 20.78 9.47
CA GLN A 44 26.88 21.59 10.33
C GLN A 44 27.61 20.70 11.35
N PRO A 45 28.43 19.72 10.89
CA PRO A 45 29.11 18.78 11.78
C PRO A 45 30.03 19.49 12.78
N ASP A 46 30.68 20.58 12.36
CA ASP A 46 31.58 21.35 13.22
C ASP A 46 30.82 22.09 14.32
N GLU A 47 29.66 22.69 14.00
CA GLU A 47 28.83 23.37 15.01
C GLU A 47 28.21 22.39 16.00
N ILE A 48 27.85 21.19 15.55
CA ILE A 48 27.35 20.11 16.41
C ILE A 48 28.44 19.63 17.36
N SER A 49 29.65 19.37 16.84
CA SER A 49 30.80 18.95 17.66
C SER A 49 31.13 20.01 18.72
N HIS A 50 31.16 21.30 18.31
CA HIS A 50 31.40 22.39 19.24
C HIS A 50 30.34 22.49 20.34
N LEU A 51 29.05 22.31 20.01
CA LEU A 51 27.99 22.24 21.03
C LEU A 51 28.23 21.08 22.01
N ILE A 52 28.59 19.90 21.52
CA ILE A 52 28.84 18.73 22.35
C ILE A 52 30.01 18.98 23.30
N GLU A 53 31.12 19.53 22.80
CA GLU A 53 32.30 19.91 23.59
C GLU A 53 31.93 20.88 24.72
N LEU A 54 31.24 21.98 24.39
CA LEU A 54 30.77 22.95 25.39
C LEU A 54 29.91 22.31 26.48
N VAL A 55 29.04 21.35 26.13
CA VAL A 55 28.19 20.66 27.10
C VAL A 55 28.99 19.66 27.93
N GLN A 56 30.02 19.03 27.36
CA GLN A 56 30.92 18.14 28.09
C GLN A 56 31.78 18.90 29.11
N GLU A 57 32.19 20.13 28.79
CA GLU A 57 32.98 21.00 29.68
C GLU A 57 32.22 21.43 30.94
N THR A 58 30.89 21.51 30.89
CA THR A 58 30.09 21.75 32.09
C THR A 58 30.30 20.63 33.11
N ARG A 59 30.43 20.96 34.40
CA ARG A 59 30.66 19.99 35.49
C ARG A 59 29.38 19.73 36.27
N THR A 60 28.56 20.76 36.47
CA THR A 60 27.35 20.71 37.30
C THR A 60 26.06 20.98 36.51
N ILE A 61 24.91 20.63 37.09
CA ILE A 61 23.59 20.97 36.52
C ILE A 61 23.39 22.49 36.45
N ALA A 62 23.87 23.22 37.47
CA ALA A 62 23.80 24.68 37.50
C ALA A 62 24.57 25.33 36.35
N GLU A 63 25.75 24.79 36.01
CA GLU A 63 26.51 25.23 34.83
C GLU A 63 25.78 24.94 33.53
N ALA A 64 25.14 23.78 33.38
CA ALA A 64 24.33 23.46 32.20
C ALA A 64 23.14 24.42 32.04
N ILE A 65 22.46 24.77 33.14
CA ILE A 65 21.39 25.79 33.14
C ILE A 65 21.95 27.16 32.78
N ASN A 66 23.13 27.52 33.30
CA ASN A 66 23.77 28.79 32.97
C ASN A 66 24.16 28.86 31.49
N LEU A 67 24.74 27.78 30.95
CA LEU A 67 25.03 27.63 29.53
C LEU A 67 23.75 27.79 28.70
N ALA A 68 22.66 27.14 29.11
CA ALA A 68 21.36 27.24 28.43
C ALA A 68 20.89 28.69 28.26
N LYS A 69 21.16 29.58 29.22
CA LYS A 69 20.78 31.01 29.14
C LYS A 69 21.60 31.80 28.11
N HIS A 70 22.85 31.41 27.89
CA HIS A 70 23.79 32.12 27.03
C HIS A 70 23.86 31.54 25.61
N LEU A 71 23.39 30.30 25.39
CA LEU A 71 23.40 29.69 24.07
C LEU A 71 22.50 30.47 23.09
N PRO A 72 22.99 30.75 21.86
CA PRO A 72 22.19 31.34 20.81
C PRO A 72 21.11 30.36 20.35
N ALA A 73 20.00 30.88 19.81
CA ALA A 73 18.88 30.05 19.36
C ALA A 73 19.31 28.99 18.30
N ARG A 74 20.26 29.34 17.43
CA ARG A 74 20.86 28.42 16.44
C ARG A 74 21.53 27.22 17.12
N ALA A 75 22.33 27.44 18.17
CA ALA A 75 22.97 26.35 18.90
C ALA A 75 21.95 25.45 19.62
N VAL A 76 20.88 26.01 20.19
CA VAL A 76 19.80 25.20 20.79
C VAL A 76 19.12 24.32 19.74
N GLN A 77 18.97 24.79 18.50
CA GLN A 77 18.42 23.98 17.40
C GLN A 77 19.33 22.83 16.97
N LEU A 78 20.63 22.86 17.32
CA LEU A 78 21.59 21.78 17.03
C LEU A 78 21.50 20.62 18.02
N ILE A 79 20.75 20.75 19.12
CA ILE A 79 20.54 19.66 20.09
C ILE A 79 19.89 18.44 19.41
N PHE A 80 18.89 18.63 18.55
CA PHE A 80 18.24 17.51 17.87
C PHE A 80 19.17 16.82 16.87
N PRO A 81 19.86 17.53 15.95
CA PRO A 81 20.93 16.93 15.14
C PRO A 81 21.99 16.20 15.97
N ALA A 82 22.46 16.79 17.08
CA ALA A 82 23.44 16.18 17.98
C ALA A 82 22.97 14.86 18.60
N LEU A 83 21.67 14.67 18.79
CA LEU A 83 21.07 13.43 19.29
C LEU A 83 20.67 12.46 18.16
N ALA A 84 20.63 12.94 16.91
CA ALA A 84 20.30 12.15 15.73
C ALA A 84 21.53 11.46 15.11
N GLN A 85 22.73 11.94 15.41
CA GLN A 85 23.98 11.37 14.89
C GLN A 85 24.14 9.89 15.28
N PRO A 86 24.73 9.04 14.40
CA PRO A 86 25.01 7.65 14.73
C PRO A 86 25.90 7.49 15.97
N THR A 87 26.86 8.40 16.14
CA THR A 87 27.79 8.48 17.27
C THR A 87 27.12 8.93 18.57
N SER A 88 25.88 9.41 18.54
CA SER A 88 25.17 9.88 19.74
C SER A 88 24.98 8.77 20.79
N ALA A 89 24.99 7.49 20.37
CA ALA A 89 24.93 6.35 21.29
C ALA A 89 26.20 6.21 22.16
N GLU A 90 27.32 6.77 21.70
CA GLU A 90 28.62 6.75 22.41
C GLU A 90 28.78 7.96 23.34
N LEU A 91 27.87 8.94 23.27
CA LEU A 91 27.91 10.09 24.15
C LEU A 91 27.71 9.66 25.62
N PRO A 92 28.50 10.23 26.56
CA PRO A 92 28.30 9.98 27.98
C PRO A 92 26.86 10.32 28.40
N ALA A 93 26.24 9.46 29.22
CA ALA A 93 24.88 9.69 29.72
C ALA A 93 24.69 11.08 30.36
N LYS A 94 25.72 11.58 31.06
CA LYS A 94 25.73 12.94 31.63
C LYS A 94 25.59 14.02 30.56
N THR A 95 26.23 13.86 29.41
CA THR A 95 26.15 14.81 28.28
C THR A 95 24.74 14.84 27.73
N ILE A 96 24.13 13.66 27.54
CA ILE A 96 22.73 13.54 27.09
C ILE A 96 21.78 14.23 28.09
N ASP A 97 21.92 13.96 29.38
CA ASP A 97 21.06 14.57 30.40
C ASP A 97 21.21 16.10 30.45
N ARG A 98 22.42 16.63 30.24
CA ARG A 98 22.67 18.07 30.15
C ARG A 98 22.07 18.70 28.89
N LEU A 99 22.16 18.04 27.74
CA LEU A 99 21.47 18.47 26.52
C LEU A 99 19.96 18.57 26.75
N LEU A 100 19.37 17.60 27.46
CA LEU A 100 17.95 17.62 27.80
C LEU A 100 17.59 18.70 28.82
N ILE A 101 18.47 19.02 29.77
CA ILE A 101 18.32 20.16 30.67
C ILE A 101 18.30 21.48 29.87
N ILE A 102 19.27 21.67 28.97
CA ILE A 102 19.32 22.85 28.10
C ILE A 102 18.03 22.96 27.26
N LEU A 103 17.58 21.85 26.69
CA LEU A 103 16.32 21.80 25.94
C LEU A 103 15.12 22.18 26.81
N ARG A 104 15.05 21.68 28.06
CA ARG A 104 13.96 22.01 29.01
C ARG A 104 13.92 23.52 29.30
N GLU A 105 15.07 24.12 29.56
CA GLU A 105 15.18 25.55 29.85
C GLU A 105 14.84 26.44 28.64
N ARG A 106 15.15 25.97 27.42
CA ARG A 106 15.00 26.76 26.18
C ARG A 106 13.86 26.29 25.26
N SER A 107 12.97 25.43 25.75
CA SER A 107 11.85 24.89 24.97
C SER A 107 10.89 25.98 24.48
N CYS A 108 10.72 26.09 23.16
CA CYS A 108 9.81 27.06 22.54
C CYS A 108 9.15 26.49 21.25
N PRO A 109 8.00 27.07 20.82
CA PRO A 109 7.24 26.60 19.66
C PRO A 109 8.07 26.42 18.39
N SER A 110 9.05 27.29 18.14
CA SER A 110 9.90 27.24 16.94
C SER A 110 10.86 26.05 16.89
N LEU A 111 11.10 25.36 18.01
CA LEU A 111 11.93 24.14 18.01
C LEU A 111 11.16 22.91 17.52
N TYR A 112 9.83 22.91 17.63
CA TYR A 112 9.01 21.73 17.36
C TYR A 112 9.10 21.24 15.90
N PRO A 113 8.97 22.07 14.86
CA PRO A 113 9.04 21.58 13.49
C PRO A 113 10.33 20.83 13.18
N LYS A 114 11.48 21.38 13.58
CA LYS A 114 12.80 20.75 13.35
C LYS A 114 12.95 19.45 14.16
N ALA A 115 12.55 19.48 15.44
CA ALA A 115 12.57 18.31 16.31
C ALA A 115 11.72 17.17 15.75
N TRP A 116 10.52 17.51 15.29
CA TRP A 116 9.53 16.57 14.78
C TRP A 116 10.04 15.86 13.53
N VAL A 117 10.62 16.60 12.59
CA VAL A 117 11.17 15.98 11.38
C VAL A 117 12.33 15.07 11.65
N LEU A 118 13.31 15.54 12.43
CA LEU A 118 14.49 14.72 12.74
C LEU A 118 14.06 13.44 13.43
N TRP A 119 13.10 13.52 14.35
CA TRP A 119 12.54 12.31 14.95
C TRP A 119 11.87 11.39 13.94
N GLN A 120 11.05 11.92 13.01
CA GLN A 120 10.42 11.11 11.97
C GLN A 120 11.43 10.42 11.02
N GLN A 121 12.48 11.14 10.64
CA GLN A 121 13.54 10.69 9.74
C GLN A 121 14.44 9.63 10.37
N HIS A 122 14.73 9.75 11.67
CA HIS A 122 15.59 8.83 12.41
C HIS A 122 14.79 7.83 13.25
N PHE A 123 13.48 7.68 12.99
CA PHE A 123 12.65 6.75 13.74
C PHE A 123 13.04 5.29 13.44
N PRO A 124 13.17 4.41 14.46
CA PRO A 124 13.08 4.70 15.89
C PRO A 124 14.43 5.14 16.49
N ASN A 125 14.48 6.32 17.13
CA ASN A 125 15.64 6.78 17.90
C ASN A 125 15.21 7.12 19.34
N PRO A 126 15.69 6.40 20.38
CA PRO A 126 15.30 6.62 21.77
C PRO A 126 15.70 8.00 22.31
N LEU A 127 16.85 8.55 21.91
CA LEU A 127 17.34 9.84 22.37
C LEU A 127 16.48 10.98 21.83
N LEU A 128 16.18 10.95 20.52
CA LEU A 128 15.25 11.88 19.91
C LEU A 128 13.84 11.74 20.48
N SER A 129 13.41 10.51 20.79
CA SER A 129 12.11 10.27 21.44
C SER A 129 12.06 10.96 22.80
N LYS A 130 13.09 10.80 23.63
CA LYS A 130 13.20 11.46 24.95
C LYS A 130 13.18 12.99 24.81
N ALA A 131 13.98 13.54 23.89
CA ALA A 131 14.05 14.97 23.63
C ALA A 131 12.72 15.55 23.13
N LEU A 132 12.08 14.90 22.16
CA LEU A 132 10.79 15.33 21.61
C LEU A 132 9.69 15.25 22.68
N THR A 133 9.66 14.22 23.52
CA THR A 133 8.73 14.12 24.66
C THR A 133 8.89 15.28 25.63
N VAL A 134 10.13 15.66 25.98
CA VAL A 134 10.41 16.81 26.85
C VAL A 134 9.86 18.10 26.22
N LEU A 135 10.17 18.34 24.94
CA LEU A 135 9.71 19.52 24.22
C LEU A 135 8.18 19.58 24.17
N CYS A 136 7.52 18.51 23.72
CA CYS A 136 6.06 18.43 23.63
C CYS A 136 5.38 18.62 24.98
N GLY A 137 5.91 18.02 26.05
CA GLY A 137 5.35 18.19 27.40
C GLY A 137 5.37 19.65 27.87
N ILE A 138 6.47 20.36 27.64
CA ILE A 138 6.59 21.78 28.01
C ILE A 138 5.70 22.65 27.13
N LEU A 139 5.63 22.37 25.82
CA LEU A 139 4.76 23.11 24.91
C LEU A 139 3.27 22.89 25.25
N ALA A 140 2.86 21.68 25.62
CA ALA A 140 1.51 21.38 26.05
C ALA A 140 1.13 22.18 27.32
N ILE A 141 2.02 22.23 28.32
CA ILE A 141 1.82 23.05 29.53
C ILE A 141 1.69 24.55 29.16
N LYS A 142 2.56 25.06 28.28
CA LYS A 142 2.51 26.45 27.82
C LYS A 142 1.22 26.77 27.05
N GLN A 143 0.73 25.83 26.24
CA GLN A 143 -0.55 25.97 25.51
C GLN A 143 -1.75 25.94 26.47
N ALA A 144 -1.73 25.11 27.52
CA ALA A 144 -2.80 25.05 28.52
C ALA A 144 -2.87 26.32 29.38
N SER A 145 -1.72 26.93 29.70
CA SER A 145 -1.64 28.12 30.55
C SER A 145 -1.87 29.44 29.81
N SER A 146 -1.86 29.45 28.46
CA SER A 146 -2.10 30.65 27.67
C SER A 146 -3.56 30.72 27.22
N LYS A 147 -4.25 31.85 27.46
CA LYS A 147 -5.51 32.17 26.76
C LYS A 147 -5.17 32.41 25.29
N PRO A 148 -5.48 31.51 24.34
CA PRO A 148 -4.90 31.62 23.02
C PRO A 148 -5.77 32.50 22.11
N PRO A 149 -5.18 33.31 21.21
CA PRO A 149 -5.86 33.67 19.98
C PRO A 149 -6.08 32.39 19.13
N VAL A 150 -7.23 32.33 18.43
CA VAL A 150 -7.86 31.18 17.76
C VAL A 150 -6.98 30.42 16.72
N HIS A 151 -5.77 30.89 16.41
CA HIS A 151 -4.95 30.40 15.27
C HIS A 151 -3.54 29.90 15.62
N ALA A 152 -3.19 29.67 16.89
CA ALA A 152 -1.80 29.41 17.30
C ALA A 152 -1.51 28.04 17.97
N HIS A 153 -2.42 27.07 17.89
CA HIS A 153 -2.15 25.74 18.42
C HIS A 153 -1.27 24.94 17.44
N LEU A 154 -0.04 24.67 17.85
CA LEU A 154 0.81 23.68 17.16
C LEU A 154 0.14 22.30 17.31
N PRO A 155 -0.08 21.55 16.21
CA PRO A 155 -0.61 20.20 16.27
C PRO A 155 0.48 19.26 16.80
N LEU A 156 0.58 19.17 18.12
CA LEU A 156 1.54 18.29 18.78
C LEU A 156 1.11 16.83 18.57
N ILE A 157 2.04 15.97 18.15
CA ILE A 157 1.77 14.53 18.03
C ILE A 157 1.28 13.92 19.35
N THR A 158 1.69 14.49 20.48
CA THR A 158 1.29 14.07 21.84
C THR A 158 -0.19 14.28 22.13
N SER A 159 -0.90 15.07 21.32
CA SER A 159 -2.38 15.14 21.37
C SER A 159 -3.05 13.86 20.86
N PHE A 160 -2.33 13.05 20.07
CA PHE A 160 -2.83 11.80 19.49
C PHE A 160 -2.21 10.57 20.14
N VAL A 161 -0.92 10.62 20.47
CA VAL A 161 -0.18 9.49 21.03
C VAL A 161 1.01 9.94 21.85
N GLU A 162 1.23 9.31 23.00
CA GLU A 162 2.49 9.47 23.72
C GLU A 162 3.66 8.85 22.93
N ILE A 163 4.81 9.51 22.93
CA ILE A 163 6.00 9.02 22.23
C ILE A 163 6.68 7.95 23.08
N HIS A 164 6.60 6.69 22.65
CA HIS A 164 7.15 5.51 23.34
C HIS A 164 8.05 4.70 22.40
N GLY A 165 9.10 5.35 21.91
CA GLY A 165 10.11 4.73 21.06
C GLY A 165 9.48 3.95 19.90
N PRO A 166 9.90 2.69 19.65
CA PRO A 166 9.38 1.87 18.55
C PRO A 166 7.87 1.60 18.59
N SER A 167 7.25 1.63 19.77
CA SER A 167 5.81 1.30 19.93
C SER A 167 4.86 2.44 19.55
N THR A 168 5.41 3.63 19.27
CA THR A 168 4.62 4.86 19.03
C THR A 168 3.65 4.70 17.87
N SER A 169 4.08 4.11 16.75
CA SER A 169 3.22 3.89 15.57
C SER A 169 2.05 2.96 15.88
N ARG A 170 2.30 1.83 16.54
CA ARG A 170 1.24 0.89 16.96
C ARG A 170 0.23 1.55 17.89
N ARG A 171 0.69 2.31 18.90
CA ARG A 171 -0.19 3.02 19.84
C ARG A 171 -1.02 4.09 19.14
N LEU A 172 -0.44 4.78 18.16
CA LEU A 172 -1.16 5.75 17.34
C LEU A 172 -2.32 5.07 16.61
N ILE A 173 -2.04 3.97 15.89
CA ILE A 173 -3.06 3.22 15.15
C ILE A 173 -4.15 2.68 16.08
N ALA A 174 -3.78 2.14 17.24
CA ALA A 174 -4.75 1.68 18.24
C ALA A 174 -5.68 2.83 18.71
N ASN A 175 -5.11 4.01 18.99
CA ASN A 175 -5.89 5.18 19.39
C ASN A 175 -6.82 5.68 18.28
N LEU A 176 -6.36 5.67 17.01
CA LEU A 176 -7.18 6.06 15.87
C LEU A 176 -8.33 5.08 15.63
N ALA A 177 -8.08 3.77 15.76
CA ALA A 177 -9.11 2.74 15.63
C ALA A 177 -10.20 2.90 16.70
N GLN A 178 -9.81 3.16 17.96
CA GLN A 178 -10.76 3.38 19.06
C GLN A 178 -11.60 4.64 18.87
N LYS A 179 -11.00 5.72 18.35
CA LYS A 179 -11.68 7.02 18.14
C LYS A 179 -12.36 7.13 16.78
N GLN A 180 -12.27 6.11 15.93
CA GLN A 180 -12.74 6.12 14.54
C GLN A 180 -12.27 7.36 13.75
N SER A 181 -11.04 7.80 14.02
CA SER A 181 -10.47 8.99 13.38
C SER A 181 -9.81 8.63 12.06
N SER A 182 -9.85 9.56 11.09
CA SER A 182 -9.18 9.37 9.80
C SER A 182 -7.65 9.43 9.97
N LEU A 183 -6.97 8.42 9.43
CA LEU A 183 -5.51 8.37 9.37
C LEU A 183 -4.97 9.49 8.47
N LYS A 184 -5.60 9.75 7.32
CA LYS A 184 -5.23 10.80 6.37
C LYS A 184 -5.30 12.19 7.03
N GLU A 185 -6.36 12.46 7.79
CA GLU A 185 -6.49 13.72 8.53
C GLU A 185 -5.38 13.88 9.58
N VAL A 186 -5.09 12.83 10.34
CA VAL A 186 -4.04 12.89 11.38
C VAL A 186 -2.65 13.00 10.78
N MET A 187 -2.38 12.30 9.69
CA MET A 187 -1.12 12.45 8.96
C MET A 187 -0.97 13.86 8.41
N ALA A 188 -2.02 14.45 7.85
CA ALA A 188 -2.00 15.83 7.37
C ALA A 188 -1.84 16.84 8.51
N SER A 189 -2.60 16.71 9.60
CA SER A 189 -2.58 17.64 10.73
C SER A 189 -1.23 17.65 11.44
N CYS A 190 -0.62 16.47 11.59
CA CYS A 190 0.68 16.31 12.24
C CYS A 190 1.85 16.41 11.25
N ALA A 191 1.62 16.65 9.97
CA ALA A 191 2.65 16.61 8.93
C ALA A 191 3.52 15.34 9.00
N ILE A 192 2.86 14.17 9.09
CA ILE A 192 3.52 12.86 9.02
C ILE A 192 3.83 12.56 7.56
N ASP A 193 5.11 12.43 7.23
CA ASP A 193 5.53 12.14 5.86
C ASP A 193 5.54 10.61 5.61
N PRO A 194 4.75 10.10 4.64
CA PRO A 194 4.70 8.67 4.33
C PRO A 194 6.03 8.12 3.81
N ALA A 195 6.92 8.97 3.29
CA ALA A 195 8.23 8.56 2.80
C ALA A 195 9.26 8.37 3.92
N TRP A 196 9.06 8.96 5.09
CA TRP A 196 9.98 8.86 6.22
C TRP A 196 9.75 7.60 7.08
N PRO A 197 10.77 7.12 7.83
CA PRO A 197 10.65 5.89 8.62
C PRO A 197 9.47 5.85 9.58
N PHE A 198 9.17 6.95 10.28
CA PHE A 198 7.98 7.00 11.14
C PHE A 198 6.67 6.85 10.36
N GLY A 199 6.48 7.62 9.28
CA GLY A 199 5.26 7.53 8.47
C GLY A 199 5.06 6.15 7.84
N ARG A 200 6.14 5.53 7.35
CA ARG A 200 6.12 4.14 6.88
C ARG A 200 5.71 3.17 7.99
N SER A 201 6.23 3.36 9.20
CA SER A 201 5.87 2.54 10.36
C SER A 201 4.38 2.69 10.72
N VAL A 202 3.86 3.92 10.73
CA VAL A 202 2.43 4.20 10.98
C VAL A 202 1.54 3.51 9.94
N LEU A 203 1.85 3.68 8.65
CA LEU A 203 1.11 3.05 7.57
C LEU A 203 1.20 1.51 7.62
N THR A 204 2.37 0.97 7.98
CA THR A 204 2.55 -0.48 8.13
C THR A 204 1.69 -1.02 9.28
N GLU A 205 1.69 -0.37 10.44
CA GLU A 205 0.84 -0.76 11.58
C GLU A 205 -0.65 -0.59 11.25
N ALA A 206 -1.04 0.41 10.43
CA ALA A 206 -2.41 0.54 9.92
C ALA A 206 -2.81 -0.63 9.02
N CYS A 207 -1.90 -1.15 8.19
CA CYS A 207 -2.13 -2.37 7.41
C CYS A 207 -2.17 -3.65 8.26
N LEU A 208 -1.43 -3.70 9.37
CA LEU A 208 -1.28 -4.90 10.20
C LEU A 208 -2.33 -5.06 11.29
N ALA A 209 -2.81 -3.94 11.84
CA ALA A 209 -3.67 -3.92 13.02
C ALA A 209 -4.81 -2.91 12.91
N GLY A 210 -4.93 -2.20 11.78
CA GLY A 210 -6.02 -1.25 11.54
C GLY A 210 -7.34 -1.96 11.18
N THR A 211 -8.42 -1.20 11.33
CA THR A 211 -9.76 -1.58 10.86
C THR A 211 -9.87 -1.41 9.33
N ALA A 212 -10.95 -1.90 8.71
CA ALA A 212 -11.18 -1.72 7.28
C ALA A 212 -11.11 -0.24 6.80
N PRO A 213 -11.64 0.76 7.54
CA PRO A 213 -11.42 2.17 7.22
C PRO A 213 -9.94 2.57 7.21
N LEU A 214 -9.18 2.19 8.26
CA LEU A 214 -7.76 2.53 8.36
C LEU A 214 -6.95 1.88 7.23
N PHE A 215 -7.22 0.62 6.91
CA PHE A 215 -6.60 -0.07 5.78
C PHE A 215 -6.95 0.59 4.44
N SER A 216 -8.20 1.00 4.25
CA SER A 216 -8.62 1.68 3.02
C SER A 216 -7.86 2.99 2.80
N GLU A 217 -7.50 3.69 3.88
CA GLU A 217 -6.72 4.91 3.81
C GLU A 217 -5.24 4.69 3.48
N THR A 218 -4.70 3.48 3.63
CA THR A 218 -3.30 3.16 3.26
C THR A 218 -3.13 2.68 1.82
N ILE A 219 -4.23 2.44 1.09
CA ILE A 219 -4.21 1.76 -0.21
C ILE A 219 -3.30 2.44 -1.24
N ASP A 220 -3.18 3.78 -1.18
CA ASP A 220 -2.35 4.57 -2.10
C ASP A 220 -0.84 4.39 -1.85
N HIS A 221 -0.46 3.90 -0.67
CA HIS A 221 0.92 3.61 -0.28
C HIS A 221 1.21 2.12 -0.13
N LEU A 222 0.20 1.25 -0.32
CA LEU A 222 0.31 -0.18 -0.06
C LEU A 222 1.47 -0.82 -0.83
N GLU A 223 1.67 -0.46 -2.10
CA GLU A 223 2.76 -1.00 -2.91
C GLU A 223 4.14 -0.69 -2.31
N THR A 224 4.39 0.56 -1.92
CA THR A 224 5.66 0.97 -1.29
C THR A 224 5.86 0.29 0.06
N ILE A 225 4.81 0.21 0.89
CA ILE A 225 4.84 -0.47 2.19
C ILE A 225 5.19 -1.94 1.99
N PHE A 226 4.50 -2.59 1.06
CA PHE A 226 4.63 -4.02 0.83
C PHE A 226 5.99 -4.37 0.23
N GLN A 227 6.51 -3.58 -0.71
CA GLN A 227 7.85 -3.76 -1.29
C GLN A 227 8.98 -3.57 -0.26
N THR A 228 8.84 -2.66 0.69
CA THR A 228 9.87 -2.39 1.72
C THR A 228 9.77 -3.30 2.95
N ALA A 229 8.63 -3.97 3.15
CA ALA A 229 8.42 -4.88 4.28
C ALA A 229 9.21 -6.20 4.15
N SER A 230 9.58 -6.78 5.30
CA SER A 230 10.13 -8.14 5.38
C SER A 230 9.09 -9.19 4.93
N ALA A 231 9.55 -10.39 4.58
CA ALA A 231 8.65 -11.48 4.17
C ALA A 231 7.60 -11.81 5.25
N GLU A 232 7.99 -11.78 6.52
CA GLU A 232 7.08 -11.97 7.66
C GLU A 232 6.02 -10.88 7.75
N ASN A 233 6.41 -9.61 7.62
CA ASN A 233 5.46 -8.50 7.65
C ASN A 233 4.55 -8.52 6.43
N ARG A 234 5.05 -8.86 5.24
CA ARG A 234 4.21 -9.08 4.05
C ARG A 234 3.16 -10.15 4.30
N ALA A 235 3.56 -11.31 4.86
CA ALA A 235 2.63 -12.39 5.17
C ALA A 235 1.57 -11.96 6.19
N ARG A 236 1.97 -11.21 7.22
CA ARG A 236 1.04 -10.67 8.22
C ARG A 236 0.04 -9.67 7.62
N ILE A 237 0.50 -8.76 6.76
CA ILE A 237 -0.37 -7.80 6.05
C ILE A 237 -1.38 -8.56 5.17
N MET A 238 -0.92 -9.54 4.39
CA MET A 238 -1.81 -10.33 3.54
C MET A 238 -2.83 -11.12 4.34
N ARG A 239 -2.42 -11.76 5.44
CA ARG A 239 -3.34 -12.50 6.31
C ARG A 239 -4.40 -11.58 6.89
N HIS A 240 -3.99 -10.45 7.47
CA HIS A 240 -4.93 -9.47 8.03
C HIS A 240 -5.91 -8.96 6.96
N PHE A 241 -5.40 -8.60 5.78
CA PHE A 241 -6.23 -8.19 4.65
C PHE A 241 -7.29 -9.25 4.25
N LEU A 242 -6.91 -10.53 4.18
CA LEU A 242 -7.82 -11.61 3.81
C LEU A 242 -8.88 -11.91 4.90
N GLU A 243 -8.62 -11.49 6.14
CA GLU A 243 -9.52 -11.62 7.28
C GLU A 243 -10.38 -10.36 7.51
N LEU A 244 -10.01 -9.22 6.90
CA LEU A 244 -10.73 -7.96 7.05
C LEU A 244 -12.09 -7.99 6.34
N GLU A 245 -13.15 -7.80 7.12
CA GLU A 245 -14.51 -7.61 6.61
C GLU A 245 -14.82 -6.12 6.39
N GLY A 246 -15.74 -5.82 5.46
CA GLY A 246 -16.23 -4.45 5.23
C GLY A 246 -15.31 -3.55 4.39
N LEU A 247 -14.29 -4.09 3.73
CA LEU A 247 -13.49 -3.35 2.76
C LEU A 247 -14.28 -3.09 1.46
N PRO A 248 -14.25 -1.88 0.87
CA PRO A 248 -14.83 -1.64 -0.44
C PRO A 248 -14.19 -2.53 -1.52
N GLU A 249 -14.98 -3.03 -2.47
CA GLU A 249 -14.51 -3.92 -3.54
C GLU A 249 -13.33 -3.34 -4.35
N THR A 250 -13.37 -2.03 -4.61
CA THR A 250 -12.29 -1.31 -5.30
C THR A 250 -10.97 -1.34 -4.52
N VAL A 251 -11.03 -1.24 -3.20
CA VAL A 251 -9.86 -1.33 -2.31
C VAL A 251 -9.36 -2.77 -2.26
N GLN A 252 -10.26 -3.75 -2.13
CA GLN A 252 -9.91 -5.17 -2.16
C GLN A 252 -9.18 -5.54 -3.45
N GLN A 253 -9.72 -5.12 -4.60
CA GLN A 253 -9.13 -5.39 -5.90
C GLN A 253 -7.75 -4.73 -6.06
N ARG A 254 -7.60 -3.46 -5.64
CA ARG A 254 -6.29 -2.79 -5.65
C ARG A 254 -5.27 -3.51 -4.79
N ALA A 255 -5.65 -3.94 -3.59
CA ALA A 255 -4.76 -4.66 -2.68
C ALA A 255 -4.32 -6.01 -3.27
N HIS A 256 -5.27 -6.80 -3.79
CA HIS A 256 -4.94 -8.06 -4.46
C HIS A 256 -3.97 -7.86 -5.64
N VAL A 257 -4.18 -6.84 -6.47
CA VAL A 257 -3.28 -6.51 -7.59
C VAL A 257 -1.87 -6.19 -7.08
N VAL A 258 -1.74 -5.40 -6.02
CA VAL A 258 -0.43 -5.09 -5.42
C VAL A 258 0.27 -6.36 -4.92
N PHE A 259 -0.46 -7.23 -4.22
CA PHE A 259 0.09 -8.50 -3.73
C PHE A 259 0.51 -9.42 -4.88
N TYR A 260 -0.31 -9.52 -5.93
CA TYR A 260 0.00 -10.35 -7.09
C TYR A 260 1.23 -9.83 -7.85
N ARG A 261 1.34 -8.51 -8.07
CA ARG A 261 2.51 -7.93 -8.73
C ARG A 261 3.79 -8.16 -7.94
N THR A 262 3.72 -8.12 -6.61
CA THR A 262 4.90 -8.24 -5.75
C THR A 262 5.29 -9.69 -5.46
N CYS A 263 4.32 -10.62 -5.37
CA CYS A 263 4.55 -11.99 -4.91
C CYS A 263 4.14 -13.07 -5.90
N GLY A 264 3.48 -12.72 -7.00
CA GLY A 264 2.93 -13.65 -7.97
C GLY A 264 1.75 -14.47 -7.44
N ALA A 265 1.44 -15.57 -8.11
CA ALA A 265 0.42 -16.53 -7.66
C ALA A 265 0.96 -17.44 -6.54
N PRO A 266 0.07 -18.06 -5.73
CA PRO A 266 0.46 -19.10 -4.79
C PRO A 266 1.17 -20.25 -5.52
N GLY A 267 2.31 -20.69 -4.99
CA GLY A 267 3.21 -21.65 -5.66
C GLY A 267 4.36 -21.01 -6.42
N SER A 268 4.42 -19.68 -6.54
CA SER A 268 5.63 -18.99 -6.96
C SER A 268 6.76 -19.16 -5.93
N ALA A 269 7.99 -18.81 -6.32
CA ALA A 269 9.16 -18.83 -5.43
C ALA A 269 9.12 -17.77 -4.31
N ALA A 270 8.08 -16.93 -4.22
CA ALA A 270 8.02 -15.85 -3.24
C ALA A 270 7.91 -16.43 -1.80
N PRO A 271 8.80 -16.04 -0.87
CA PRO A 271 8.83 -16.58 0.50
C PRO A 271 7.53 -16.41 1.29
N VAL A 272 6.73 -15.38 0.96
CA VAL A 272 5.46 -15.09 1.63
C VAL A 272 4.51 -16.30 1.62
N TRP A 273 4.53 -17.10 0.54
CA TRP A 273 3.65 -18.25 0.36
C TRP A 273 4.05 -19.45 1.23
N GLN A 274 5.28 -19.48 1.75
CA GLN A 274 5.72 -20.50 2.71
C GLN A 274 5.23 -20.18 4.13
N ILE A 275 4.99 -18.90 4.43
CA ILE A 275 4.56 -18.41 5.75
C ILE A 275 3.02 -18.42 5.86
N LEU A 276 2.31 -18.17 4.75
CA LEU A 276 0.85 -18.17 4.73
C LEU A 276 0.27 -19.59 4.82
N GLY A 277 -0.85 -19.72 5.54
CA GLY A 277 -1.55 -20.98 5.71
C GLY A 277 -2.28 -21.44 4.44
N ASN A 278 -2.79 -22.67 4.47
CA ASN A 278 -3.55 -23.25 3.35
C ASN A 278 -4.82 -22.46 3.04
N ARG A 279 -5.48 -21.88 4.05
CA ARG A 279 -6.72 -21.13 3.87
C ARG A 279 -6.46 -19.85 3.06
N GLU A 280 -5.47 -19.08 3.46
CA GLU A 280 -5.08 -17.82 2.82
C GLU A 280 -4.59 -18.05 1.39
N ARG A 281 -3.77 -19.09 1.19
CA ARG A 281 -3.30 -19.49 -0.14
C ARG A 281 -4.44 -19.86 -1.08
N LYS A 282 -5.43 -20.62 -0.60
CA LYS A 282 -6.62 -20.99 -1.38
C LYS A 282 -7.49 -19.78 -1.71
N ALA A 283 -7.72 -18.89 -0.75
CA ALA A 283 -8.48 -17.66 -0.97
C ALA A 283 -7.85 -16.79 -2.05
N PHE A 284 -6.53 -16.57 -1.96
CA PHE A 284 -5.81 -15.78 -2.96
C PHE A 284 -5.72 -16.49 -4.32
N ALA A 285 -5.52 -17.82 -4.35
CA ALA A 285 -5.55 -18.60 -5.59
C ALA A 285 -6.91 -18.50 -6.31
N SER A 286 -8.01 -18.54 -5.55
CA SER A 286 -9.37 -18.33 -6.07
C SER A 286 -9.50 -16.94 -6.70
N TRP A 287 -9.02 -15.89 -6.03
CA TRP A 287 -8.99 -14.55 -6.62
C TRP A 287 -8.16 -14.48 -7.91
N VAL A 288 -6.96 -15.09 -7.93
CA VAL A 288 -6.12 -15.13 -9.15
C VAL A 288 -6.84 -15.82 -10.30
N ALA A 289 -7.52 -16.94 -10.04
CA ALA A 289 -8.31 -17.65 -11.05
C ALA A 289 -9.43 -16.77 -11.62
N ARG A 290 -10.19 -16.09 -10.75
CA ARG A 290 -11.25 -15.17 -11.16
C ARG A 290 -10.70 -14.00 -11.97
N ALA A 291 -9.57 -13.42 -11.56
CA ALA A 291 -8.90 -12.33 -12.25
C ALA A 291 -8.40 -12.74 -13.65
N LYS A 292 -7.85 -13.96 -13.79
CA LYS A 292 -7.44 -14.51 -15.08
C LYS A 292 -8.62 -14.68 -16.04
N ILE A 293 -9.74 -15.23 -15.56
CA ILE A 293 -10.97 -15.38 -16.36
C ILE A 293 -11.48 -14.01 -16.80
N GLY A 294 -11.60 -13.06 -15.87
CA GLY A 294 -12.06 -11.70 -16.18
C GLY A 294 -11.17 -10.99 -17.20
N SER A 295 -9.85 -11.13 -17.08
CA SER A 295 -8.91 -10.55 -18.07
C SER A 295 -8.99 -11.24 -19.43
N HIS A 296 -9.18 -12.56 -19.47
CA HIS A 296 -9.29 -13.31 -20.72
C HIS A 296 -10.58 -12.96 -21.48
N CYS A 297 -11.68 -12.79 -20.74
CA CYS A 297 -13.00 -12.45 -21.28
C CYS A 297 -13.29 -10.94 -21.31
N LEU A 298 -12.26 -10.07 -21.33
CA LEU A 298 -12.45 -8.62 -21.21
C LEU A 298 -13.37 -8.05 -22.31
N ALA A 299 -13.30 -8.59 -23.53
CA ALA A 299 -14.14 -8.19 -24.65
C ALA A 299 -15.56 -8.78 -24.60
N GLN A 300 -15.81 -9.77 -23.74
CA GLN A 300 -17.10 -10.46 -23.59
C GLN A 300 -17.46 -10.62 -22.11
N PRO A 301 -18.01 -9.55 -21.48
CA PRO A 301 -18.32 -9.58 -20.06
C PRO A 301 -19.34 -10.67 -19.71
N GLU A 302 -20.32 -10.96 -20.57
CA GLU A 302 -21.34 -11.99 -20.32
C GLU A 302 -20.74 -13.39 -20.17
N LYS A 303 -19.76 -13.73 -21.02
CA LYS A 303 -18.99 -14.97 -20.94
C LYS A 303 -18.16 -15.05 -19.65
N ALA A 304 -17.56 -13.93 -19.24
CA ALA A 304 -16.87 -13.84 -17.95
C ALA A 304 -17.83 -14.11 -16.78
N HIS A 305 -19.01 -13.46 -16.77
CA HIS A 305 -20.04 -13.67 -15.76
C HIS A 305 -20.52 -15.12 -15.73
N PHE A 306 -20.68 -15.75 -16.90
CA PHE A 306 -21.04 -17.15 -17.01
C PHE A 306 -20.01 -18.05 -16.31
N TYR A 307 -18.72 -17.90 -16.61
CA TYR A 307 -17.69 -18.71 -15.92
C TYR A 307 -17.61 -18.40 -14.43
N LEU A 308 -17.72 -17.13 -14.03
CA LEU A 308 -17.62 -16.71 -12.65
C LEU A 308 -18.81 -17.18 -11.79
N ARG A 309 -19.98 -17.45 -12.39
CA ARG A 309 -21.09 -18.15 -11.72
C ARG A 309 -20.65 -19.52 -11.17
N TYR A 310 -19.68 -20.15 -11.83
CA TYR A 310 -19.14 -21.46 -11.45
C TYR A 310 -17.82 -21.38 -10.68
N ALA A 311 -17.41 -20.19 -10.21
CA ALA A 311 -16.08 -19.97 -9.63
C ALA A 311 -15.72 -20.90 -8.46
N ASP A 312 -16.70 -21.29 -7.64
CA ASP A 312 -16.46 -22.15 -6.47
C ASP A 312 -16.19 -23.62 -6.83
N TRP A 313 -16.52 -24.03 -8.06
CA TRP A 313 -16.21 -25.37 -8.59
C TRP A 313 -14.92 -25.40 -9.42
N ILE A 314 -14.35 -24.24 -9.75
CA ILE A 314 -13.10 -24.14 -10.51
C ILE A 314 -11.93 -24.55 -9.60
N ARG A 315 -11.17 -25.56 -10.04
CA ARG A 315 -9.99 -26.08 -9.32
C ARG A 315 -8.74 -25.26 -9.59
N ARG A 316 -8.53 -24.90 -10.86
CA ARG A 316 -7.39 -24.09 -11.29
C ARG A 316 -7.66 -23.49 -12.67
N VAL A 317 -6.90 -22.45 -12.99
CA VAL A 317 -6.93 -21.77 -14.28
C VAL A 317 -5.50 -21.62 -14.81
N GLU A 318 -5.27 -22.07 -16.03
CA GLU A 318 -3.96 -22.13 -16.68
C GLU A 318 -4.02 -21.45 -18.05
N ALA A 319 -2.98 -20.71 -18.42
CA ALA A 319 -2.84 -20.19 -19.77
C ALA A 319 -2.10 -21.25 -20.61
N TRP A 320 -2.71 -21.70 -21.71
CA TRP A 320 -2.07 -22.59 -22.67
C TRP A 320 -1.13 -21.83 -23.60
N ASP A 321 -1.59 -20.67 -24.09
CA ASP A 321 -0.83 -19.69 -24.86
C ASP A 321 -1.36 -18.28 -24.54
N GLU A 322 -1.01 -17.28 -25.35
CA GLU A 322 -1.45 -15.89 -25.16
C GLU A 322 -2.97 -15.70 -25.34
N TYR A 323 -3.63 -16.60 -26.07
CA TYR A 323 -5.03 -16.48 -26.48
C TYR A 323 -5.93 -17.52 -25.83
N THR A 324 -5.37 -18.61 -25.31
CA THR A 324 -6.10 -19.80 -24.87
C THR A 324 -6.01 -20.00 -23.36
N LEU A 325 -7.16 -20.05 -22.69
CA LEU A 325 -7.31 -20.30 -21.26
C LEU A 325 -7.90 -21.69 -21.02
N LEU A 326 -7.31 -22.43 -20.08
CA LEU A 326 -7.83 -23.71 -19.59
C LEU A 326 -8.43 -23.52 -18.21
N ILE A 327 -9.71 -23.84 -18.08
CA ILE A 327 -10.48 -23.74 -16.84
C ILE A 327 -10.79 -25.16 -16.36
N TYR A 328 -10.13 -25.57 -15.28
CA TYR A 328 -10.22 -26.94 -14.78
C TYR A 328 -11.29 -27.08 -13.72
N PHE A 329 -12.15 -28.07 -13.92
CA PHE A 329 -13.10 -28.58 -12.95
C PHE A 329 -12.72 -30.01 -12.55
N ASP A 330 -13.46 -30.56 -11.60
CA ASP A 330 -13.22 -31.89 -11.03
C ASP A 330 -13.40 -33.08 -12.00
N ALA A 331 -14.14 -32.88 -13.09
CA ALA A 331 -14.51 -33.94 -14.04
C ALA A 331 -14.31 -33.54 -15.51
N PHE A 332 -14.05 -32.26 -15.75
CA PHE A 332 -13.96 -31.72 -17.09
C PHE A 332 -13.07 -30.48 -17.11
N VAL A 333 -12.67 -30.10 -18.31
CA VAL A 333 -11.91 -28.87 -18.57
C VAL A 333 -12.57 -28.11 -19.69
N ILE A 334 -12.67 -26.79 -19.52
CA ILE A 334 -13.08 -25.89 -20.59
C ILE A 334 -11.80 -25.28 -21.17
N ALA A 335 -11.59 -25.45 -22.47
CA ALA A 335 -10.58 -24.74 -23.22
C ALA A 335 -11.25 -23.59 -23.98
N ASP A 336 -10.80 -22.38 -23.71
CA ASP A 336 -11.38 -21.16 -24.24
C ASP A 336 -10.35 -20.34 -25.00
N ASP A 337 -10.66 -19.87 -26.20
CA ASP A 337 -9.79 -19.02 -27.02
C ASP A 337 -10.45 -17.66 -27.21
N ASN A 338 -9.80 -16.60 -26.74
CA ASN A 338 -10.36 -15.26 -26.82
C ASN A 338 -10.46 -14.71 -28.26
N ARG A 339 -9.83 -15.37 -29.26
CA ARG A 339 -10.01 -15.08 -30.69
C ARG A 339 -11.31 -15.65 -31.26
N TYR A 340 -11.90 -16.65 -30.61
CA TYR A 340 -13.18 -17.26 -30.97
C TYR A 340 -14.18 -17.06 -29.83
N PRO A 341 -14.58 -15.81 -29.59
CA PRO A 341 -15.12 -15.45 -28.29
C PRO A 341 -16.54 -16.04 -28.10
N ASP A 342 -17.26 -16.35 -29.18
CA ASP A 342 -18.61 -16.94 -29.13
C ASP A 342 -18.63 -18.46 -28.84
N GLN A 343 -17.47 -19.10 -28.63
CA GLN A 343 -17.41 -20.53 -28.34
C GLN A 343 -16.29 -20.91 -27.37
N ALA A 344 -16.39 -22.11 -26.81
CA ALA A 344 -15.31 -22.81 -26.11
C ALA A 344 -15.49 -24.33 -26.29
N LEU A 345 -14.46 -25.11 -25.97
CA LEU A 345 -14.53 -26.57 -26.03
C LEU A 345 -14.48 -27.17 -24.63
N LEU A 346 -15.44 -28.02 -24.32
CA LEU A 346 -15.54 -28.75 -23.07
C LEU A 346 -15.04 -30.18 -23.27
N TYR A 347 -14.02 -30.54 -22.50
CA TYR A 347 -13.39 -31.85 -22.45
C TYR A 347 -13.85 -32.61 -21.20
N PHE A 348 -14.63 -33.67 -21.35
CA PHE A 348 -14.93 -34.60 -20.25
C PHE A 348 -13.88 -35.69 -20.15
N GLY A 349 -13.44 -35.98 -18.92
CA GLY A 349 -12.52 -37.09 -18.64
C GLY A 349 -13.03 -38.03 -17.57
N SER A 350 -12.59 -39.28 -17.64
CA SER A 350 -12.76 -40.30 -16.60
C SER A 350 -11.74 -40.16 -15.45
N GLU A 351 -10.71 -39.32 -15.60
CA GLU A 351 -9.64 -39.12 -14.63
C GLU A 351 -9.73 -37.76 -13.90
N PRO A 352 -9.19 -37.64 -12.67
CA PRO A 352 -9.31 -36.44 -11.82
C PRO A 352 -8.60 -35.18 -12.34
N ASN A 353 -7.95 -35.23 -13.51
CA ASN A 353 -7.37 -34.07 -14.20
C ASN A 353 -7.38 -34.36 -15.71
N PRO A 354 -8.51 -34.14 -16.42
CA PRO A 354 -8.51 -34.26 -17.87
C PRO A 354 -7.67 -33.12 -18.45
N HIS A 355 -6.39 -33.32 -18.71
CA HIS A 355 -5.71 -32.40 -19.61
C HIS A 355 -6.36 -32.57 -21.00
N PRO A 356 -6.77 -31.48 -21.67
CA PRO A 356 -7.34 -31.55 -23.01
C PRO A 356 -6.28 -32.15 -23.95
N GLY A 357 -6.38 -33.46 -24.13
CA GLY A 357 -5.40 -34.31 -24.80
C GLY A 357 -4.60 -35.18 -23.84
N GLY A 358 -4.64 -36.49 -24.07
CA GLY A 358 -3.45 -37.35 -23.96
C GLY A 358 -2.32 -36.92 -24.94
N LEU A 359 -2.28 -35.63 -25.29
CA LEU A 359 -1.37 -34.94 -26.17
C LEU A 359 -0.44 -34.15 -25.26
N ALA A 360 0.56 -34.84 -24.71
CA ALA A 360 1.86 -34.21 -24.56
C ALA A 360 2.31 -33.85 -25.98
N ASN A 361 1.79 -32.75 -26.53
CA ASN A 361 2.30 -32.18 -27.77
C ASN A 361 3.44 -31.26 -27.32
N PRO A 362 4.71 -31.70 -27.36
CA PRO A 362 5.83 -30.91 -26.89
C PRO A 362 5.91 -29.54 -27.57
N ASP A 363 5.29 -29.40 -28.74
CA ASP A 363 5.35 -28.21 -29.58
C ASP A 363 4.16 -27.25 -29.45
N ARG A 364 3.11 -27.60 -28.65
CA ARG A 364 1.87 -26.79 -28.47
C ARG A 364 1.25 -26.26 -29.79
N THR A 365 1.44 -26.95 -30.91
CA THR A 365 1.14 -26.40 -32.25
C THR A 365 -0.34 -26.18 -32.55
N LEU A 366 -1.25 -26.91 -31.90
CA LEU A 366 -2.69 -26.75 -32.04
C LEU A 366 -3.31 -26.37 -30.70
N SER A 367 -4.02 -25.24 -30.67
CA SER A 367 -4.75 -24.80 -29.47
C SER A 367 -5.87 -25.81 -29.12
N PRO A 368 -6.02 -26.21 -27.84
CA PRO A 368 -7.12 -27.05 -27.38
C PRO A 368 -8.50 -26.37 -27.45
N ALA A 369 -8.56 -25.10 -27.81
CA ALA A 369 -9.82 -24.40 -28.06
C ALA A 369 -10.07 -24.20 -29.57
N SER A 370 -9.26 -24.81 -30.43
CA SER A 370 -9.35 -24.64 -31.87
C SER A 370 -10.66 -25.18 -32.44
N PRO A 371 -11.38 -24.43 -33.29
CA PRO A 371 -12.59 -24.90 -33.96
C PRO A 371 -12.34 -26.12 -34.86
N ALA A 372 -11.09 -26.36 -35.28
CA ALA A 372 -10.71 -27.49 -36.12
C ALA A 372 -10.75 -28.83 -35.37
N ILE A 373 -10.79 -28.82 -34.04
CA ILE A 373 -10.89 -30.04 -33.24
C ILE A 373 -12.30 -30.61 -33.41
N ALA A 374 -12.39 -31.90 -33.75
CA ALA A 374 -13.68 -32.57 -33.89
C ALA A 374 -14.45 -32.55 -32.56
N HIS A 375 -15.65 -31.98 -32.59
CA HIS A 375 -16.50 -31.78 -31.42
C HIS A 375 -17.96 -32.08 -31.75
N ARG A 376 -18.73 -32.39 -30.70
CA ARG A 376 -20.19 -32.51 -30.75
C ARG A 376 -20.82 -31.17 -30.40
N ARG A 377 -22.03 -30.92 -30.93
CA ARG A 377 -22.83 -29.77 -30.52
C ARG A 377 -23.44 -30.00 -29.14
N MET A 378 -23.56 -28.94 -28.34
CA MET A 378 -24.13 -29.01 -26.99
C MET A 378 -25.57 -29.55 -26.97
N GLU A 379 -26.40 -29.24 -27.97
CA GLU A 379 -27.80 -29.67 -28.03
C GLU A 379 -27.90 -31.19 -28.10
N SER A 380 -27.03 -31.81 -28.89
CA SER A 380 -26.96 -33.26 -29.01
C SER A 380 -26.56 -33.92 -27.69
N ALA A 381 -25.61 -33.34 -26.96
CA ALA A 381 -25.16 -33.86 -25.67
C ALA A 381 -26.28 -33.76 -24.61
N ILE A 382 -26.99 -32.63 -24.57
CA ILE A 382 -28.12 -32.41 -23.65
C ILE A 382 -29.27 -33.37 -23.96
N GLN A 383 -29.69 -33.48 -25.23
CA GLN A 383 -30.80 -34.34 -25.64
C GLN A 383 -30.55 -35.83 -25.37
N GLN A 384 -29.30 -36.27 -25.56
CA GLN A 384 -28.91 -37.66 -25.35
C GLN A 384 -28.49 -37.97 -23.91
N GLY A 385 -28.33 -36.94 -23.06
CA GLY A 385 -27.83 -37.08 -21.69
C GLY A 385 -26.40 -37.62 -21.61
N ASP A 386 -25.64 -37.49 -22.69
CA ASP A 386 -24.34 -38.12 -22.89
C ASP A 386 -23.24 -37.06 -23.01
N LEU A 387 -22.34 -37.07 -22.02
CA LEU A 387 -21.23 -36.13 -21.90
C LEU A 387 -19.92 -36.69 -22.47
N THR A 388 -19.95 -37.84 -23.13
CA THR A 388 -18.73 -38.43 -23.68
C THR A 388 -18.19 -37.63 -24.87
N GLY A 389 -16.86 -37.44 -24.88
CA GLY A 389 -16.15 -36.74 -25.93
C GLY A 389 -15.99 -35.23 -25.70
N ILE A 390 -15.65 -34.52 -26.77
CA ILE A 390 -15.45 -33.06 -26.77
C ILE A 390 -16.75 -32.40 -27.21
N ILE A 391 -17.24 -31.44 -26.42
CA ILE A 391 -18.50 -30.74 -26.65
C ILE A 391 -18.23 -29.26 -26.85
N GLN A 392 -18.80 -28.68 -27.89
CA GLN A 392 -18.76 -27.24 -28.12
C GLN A 392 -19.74 -26.52 -27.22
N LEU A 393 -19.25 -25.55 -26.46
CA LEU A 393 -20.04 -24.55 -25.76
C LEU A 393 -20.19 -23.33 -26.67
N LEU A 394 -21.40 -22.82 -26.80
CA LEU A 394 -21.70 -21.59 -27.52
C LEU A 394 -22.13 -20.50 -26.52
N PHE A 395 -21.70 -19.27 -26.77
CA PHE A 395 -21.88 -18.12 -25.87
C PHE A 395 -22.70 -16.98 -26.48
N ASP A 396 -23.43 -17.24 -27.56
CA ASP A 396 -24.47 -16.30 -27.99
C ASP A 396 -25.60 -16.21 -26.94
N PRO A 397 -26.39 -15.12 -26.94
CA PRO A 397 -27.40 -14.86 -25.91
C PRO A 397 -28.45 -15.98 -25.74
N GLU A 398 -28.75 -16.75 -26.81
CA GLU A 398 -29.70 -17.86 -26.76
C GLU A 398 -29.03 -19.14 -26.23
N ALA A 399 -27.79 -19.40 -26.65
CA ALA A 399 -27.01 -20.57 -26.27
C ALA A 399 -26.48 -20.55 -24.83
N LEU A 400 -26.22 -19.38 -24.24
CA LEU A 400 -25.70 -19.22 -22.87
C LEU A 400 -26.52 -20.00 -21.82
N LYS A 401 -27.85 -20.07 -22.02
CA LYS A 401 -28.75 -20.84 -21.14
C LYS A 401 -28.49 -22.34 -21.24
N GLN A 402 -28.31 -22.84 -22.47
CA GLN A 402 -28.06 -24.26 -22.72
C GLN A 402 -26.67 -24.68 -22.24
N ALA A 403 -25.65 -23.82 -22.45
CA ALA A 403 -24.33 -24.00 -21.87
C ALA A 403 -24.40 -24.12 -20.33
N GLY A 404 -25.26 -23.31 -19.68
CA GLY A 404 -25.51 -23.40 -18.25
C GLY A 404 -26.14 -24.72 -17.82
N VAL A 405 -27.17 -25.18 -18.53
CA VAL A 405 -27.81 -26.50 -18.29
C VAL A 405 -26.79 -27.63 -18.42
N LEU A 406 -25.94 -27.57 -19.44
CA LEU A 406 -24.90 -28.57 -19.67
C LEU A 406 -23.86 -28.59 -18.54
N LEU A 407 -23.38 -27.43 -18.09
CA LEU A 407 -22.45 -27.34 -16.96
C LEU A 407 -23.08 -27.77 -15.63
N ASP A 408 -24.34 -27.42 -15.38
CA ASP A 408 -25.06 -27.86 -14.19
C ASP A 408 -25.19 -29.39 -14.19
N TYR A 409 -25.51 -30.00 -15.34
CA TYR A 409 -25.57 -31.45 -15.52
C TYR A 409 -24.17 -32.10 -15.33
N ALA A 410 -23.13 -31.49 -15.91
CA ALA A 410 -21.74 -31.91 -15.76
C ALA A 410 -21.32 -32.00 -14.28
N LEU A 411 -21.60 -30.94 -13.52
CA LEU A 411 -21.25 -30.84 -12.10
C LEU A 411 -22.08 -31.80 -11.23
N GLN A 412 -23.36 -32.03 -11.57
CA GLN A 412 -24.25 -32.92 -10.81
C GLN A 412 -23.96 -34.41 -11.02
N SER A 413 -23.56 -34.81 -12.23
CA SER A 413 -23.27 -36.21 -12.59
C SER A 413 -22.23 -36.88 -11.66
N LYS A 414 -21.34 -36.10 -11.03
CA LYS A 414 -20.34 -36.57 -10.06
C LYS A 414 -20.82 -36.55 -8.60
N MET A 415 -21.85 -35.76 -8.25
CA MET A 415 -22.37 -35.67 -6.88
C MET A 415 -23.34 -36.81 -6.51
N GLY A 416 -23.61 -37.76 -7.41
CA GLY A 416 -24.58 -38.84 -7.17
C GLY A 416 -26.03 -38.34 -7.04
N ARG A 417 -26.32 -37.10 -7.40
CA ARG A 417 -27.67 -36.54 -7.43
C ARG A 417 -28.19 -36.60 -8.85
N ARG A 418 -29.30 -37.32 -9.07
CA ARG A 418 -30.01 -37.29 -10.35
C ARG A 418 -30.44 -35.84 -10.66
N PRO A 419 -30.31 -35.37 -11.91
CA PRO A 419 -30.79 -34.05 -12.28
C PRO A 419 -32.32 -34.03 -12.18
N PHE A 420 -32.85 -32.97 -11.55
CA PHE A 420 -34.26 -32.64 -11.58
C PHE A 420 -34.56 -31.97 -12.94
N PHE A 421 -34.92 -32.77 -13.94
CA PHE A 421 -35.63 -32.24 -15.11
C PHE A 421 -37.10 -32.13 -14.73
N GLY A 422 -37.50 -30.96 -14.22
CA GLY A 422 -38.91 -30.60 -14.11
C GLY A 422 -39.52 -30.58 -15.50
N LYS A 423 -40.59 -31.36 -15.68
CA LYS A 423 -41.47 -31.30 -16.85
C LYS A 423 -42.26 -30.00 -16.87
#